data_AF-A0A9P6RZR4-F1
#
_entry.id   AF-A0A9P6RZR4-F1
#
_cell.length_a   1.000
_cell.length_b   1.000
_cell.length_c   1.000
_cell.angle_alpha   90.00
_cell.angle_beta   90.00
_cell.angle_gamma   90.00
#
_symmetry.space_group_name_H-M   'P 1'
#
loop_
_entity.id
_entity.type
_entity.pdbx_description
1 polymer ?
#
loop_
_entity_poly.entity_id
_entity_poly.type
_entity_poly.pdbx_seq_one_letter_code
_entity_poly.pdbx_strand_id
1 'polypeptide(L)'
;MLSVAGMCEISRNSVVHFGFENKIKRHWIGKKWYLSGVKGNDVEKTNVPNTRVAFHHETLREGLELDMLQRYPPALRMLSVVTGNSEMAERAATKKRERLRLAAEQQVDEDGELDSKA
;
A
#
# COMPACT_ATOMS: atom_id res chain seq x y z
N MET A 1 -34.21 -4.13 -6.92
CA MET A 1 -33.16 -4.80 -7.71
C MET A 1 -31.85 -4.07 -7.49
N LEU A 2 -30.75 -4.79 -7.25
CA LEU A 2 -29.43 -4.18 -7.13
C LEU A 2 -28.97 -3.68 -8.51
N SER A 3 -28.29 -2.54 -8.58
CA SER A 3 -27.67 -2.10 -9.84
C SER A 3 -26.53 -3.06 -10.24
N VAL A 4 -26.24 -3.14 -11.54
CA VAL A 4 -25.14 -3.98 -12.07
C VAL A 4 -23.82 -3.66 -11.37
N ALA A 5 -23.49 -2.37 -11.22
CA ALA A 5 -22.29 -1.93 -10.53
C ALA A 5 -22.25 -2.38 -9.06
N GLY A 6 -23.39 -2.33 -8.36
CA GLY A 6 -23.50 -2.83 -6.98
C GLY A 6 -23.29 -4.35 -6.87
N MET A 7 -23.77 -5.10 -7.86
CA MET A 7 -23.59 -6.57 -7.88
C MET A 7 -22.12 -6.95 -8.11
N CYS A 8 -21.48 -6.24 -9.05
CA CYS A 8 -20.06 -6.37 -9.33
C CYS A 8 -19.19 -6.00 -8.12
N GLU A 9 -19.56 -4.96 -7.38
CA GLU A 9 -18.86 -4.54 -6.17
C GLU A 9 -18.93 -5.59 -5.06
N ILE A 10 -20.12 -6.16 -4.81
CA ILE A 10 -20.28 -7.28 -3.86
C ILE A 10 -19.44 -8.48 -4.29
N SER A 11 -19.48 -8.82 -5.57
CA SER A 11 -18.72 -9.95 -6.12
C SER A 11 -17.21 -9.75 -5.96
N ARG A 12 -16.71 -8.53 -6.23
CA ARG A 12 -15.31 -8.15 -6.02
C ARG A 12 -14.91 -8.29 -4.55
N ASN A 13 -15.71 -7.74 -3.64
CA ASN A 13 -15.42 -7.75 -2.20
C ASN A 13 -15.45 -9.17 -1.64
N SER A 14 -16.35 -10.01 -2.14
CA SER A 14 -16.40 -11.44 -1.83
C SER A 14 -15.06 -12.12 -2.17
N VAL A 15 -14.55 -11.94 -3.38
CA VAL A 15 -13.24 -12.50 -3.79
C VAL A 15 -12.09 -11.98 -2.91
N VAL A 16 -12.13 -10.73 -2.48
CA VAL A 16 -11.11 -10.15 -1.59
C VAL A 16 -11.14 -10.80 -0.21
N HIS A 17 -12.31 -10.91 0.40
CA HIS A 17 -12.48 -11.37 1.78
C HIS A 17 -12.37 -12.89 1.94
N PHE A 18 -12.84 -13.65 0.94
CA PHE A 18 -12.70 -15.09 0.99
C PHE A 18 -11.23 -15.52 0.83
N GLY A 19 -10.89 -16.65 1.44
CA GLY A 19 -9.54 -17.21 1.54
C GLY A 19 -8.97 -17.79 0.25
N PHE A 20 -9.23 -17.17 -0.91
CA PHE A 20 -8.66 -17.59 -2.19
C PHE A 20 -7.15 -17.34 -2.27
N GLU A 21 -6.45 -18.17 -3.03
CA GLU A 21 -5.02 -17.96 -3.29
C GLU A 21 -4.79 -16.63 -4.03
N ASN A 22 -3.69 -15.95 -3.71
CA ASN A 22 -3.31 -14.68 -4.34
C ASN A 22 -3.22 -14.76 -5.89
N LYS A 23 -2.88 -15.93 -6.45
CA LYS A 23 -2.87 -16.15 -7.91
C LYS A 23 -4.27 -16.00 -8.51
N ILE A 24 -5.28 -16.59 -7.86
CA ILE A 24 -6.67 -16.54 -8.29
C ILE A 24 -7.21 -15.11 -8.16
N LYS A 25 -6.94 -14.44 -7.03
CA LYS A 25 -7.33 -13.04 -6.83
C LYS A 25 -6.75 -12.13 -7.93
N ARG A 26 -5.45 -12.28 -8.25
CA ARG A 26 -4.83 -11.51 -9.36
C ARG A 26 -5.47 -11.78 -10.72
N HIS A 27 -5.88 -13.03 -10.95
CA HIS A 27 -6.53 -13.41 -12.20
C HIS A 27 -7.95 -12.82 -12.31
N TRP A 28 -8.76 -12.88 -11.25
CA TRP A 28 -10.16 -12.45 -11.27
C TRP A 28 -10.37 -10.95 -11.11
N ILE A 29 -9.68 -10.29 -10.18
CA ILE A 29 -9.96 -8.88 -9.82
C ILE A 29 -8.81 -7.91 -10.14
N GLY A 30 -7.72 -8.43 -10.71
CA GLY A 30 -6.60 -7.63 -11.20
C GLY A 30 -5.31 -7.76 -10.38
N LYS A 31 -4.18 -7.43 -11.00
CA LYS A 31 -2.84 -7.62 -10.41
C LYS A 31 -2.62 -6.80 -9.12
N LYS A 32 -3.27 -5.64 -9.05
CA LYS A 32 -3.11 -4.64 -7.98
C LYS A 32 -4.18 -4.72 -6.89
N TRP A 33 -4.90 -5.84 -6.77
CA TRP A 33 -6.05 -6.00 -5.88
C TRP A 33 -5.81 -5.63 -4.40
N TYR A 34 -4.56 -5.69 -3.95
CA TYR A 34 -4.14 -5.39 -2.57
C TYR A 34 -4.03 -3.89 -2.27
N LEU A 35 -4.09 -3.02 -3.28
CA LEU A 35 -4.05 -1.57 -3.10
C LEU A 35 -5.44 -1.02 -2.72
N SER A 36 -5.47 -0.01 -1.86
CA SER A 36 -6.71 0.68 -1.49
C SER A 36 -7.18 1.65 -2.58
N GLY A 37 -8.50 1.87 -2.62
CA GLY A 37 -9.16 2.82 -3.51
C GLY A 37 -9.03 2.45 -4.99
N VAL A 38 -9.03 3.46 -5.85
CA VAL A 38 -9.01 3.30 -7.32
C VAL A 38 -7.77 2.55 -7.81
N LYS A 39 -6.63 2.70 -7.13
CA LYS A 39 -5.34 2.08 -7.52
C LYS A 39 -5.40 0.56 -7.53
N GLY A 40 -6.27 -0.04 -6.71
CA GLY A 40 -6.46 -1.49 -6.66
C GLY A 40 -7.60 -2.00 -7.53
N ASN A 41 -8.40 -1.13 -8.14
CA ASN A 41 -9.49 -1.52 -9.00
C ASN A 41 -9.06 -1.64 -10.46
N ASP A 42 -9.43 -2.75 -11.08
CA ASP A 42 -9.22 -3.02 -12.49
C ASP A 42 -10.59 -3.11 -13.17
N VAL A 43 -11.01 -2.00 -13.80
CA VAL A 43 -12.38 -1.84 -14.32
C VAL A 43 -12.71 -2.90 -15.38
N GLU A 44 -11.72 -3.31 -16.18
CA GLU A 44 -11.90 -4.33 -17.23
C GLU A 44 -12.27 -5.70 -16.66
N LYS A 45 -11.87 -5.98 -15.41
CA LYS A 45 -12.13 -7.27 -14.76
C LYS A 45 -13.29 -7.22 -13.79
N THR A 46 -13.39 -6.14 -13.01
CA THR A 46 -14.39 -6.03 -11.95
C THR A 46 -15.70 -5.41 -12.43
N ASN A 47 -15.69 -4.71 -13.56
CA ASN A 47 -16.83 -3.93 -14.07
C ASN A 47 -17.37 -2.89 -13.06
N VAL A 48 -16.54 -2.50 -12.08
CA VAL A 48 -16.86 -1.44 -11.12
C VAL A 48 -16.21 -0.14 -11.60
N PRO A 49 -16.98 0.93 -11.86
CA PRO A 49 -16.43 2.22 -12.28
C PRO A 49 -15.51 2.83 -11.22
N ASN A 50 -14.39 3.43 -11.66
CA ASN A 50 -13.43 4.05 -10.74
C ASN A 50 -14.03 5.19 -9.92
N THR A 51 -14.96 5.98 -10.48
CA THR A 51 -15.67 7.06 -9.76
C THR A 51 -16.39 6.54 -8.52
N ARG A 52 -17.01 5.36 -8.63
CA ARG A 52 -17.71 4.71 -7.50
C ARG A 52 -16.73 4.29 -6.42
N VAL A 53 -15.62 3.66 -6.81
CA VAL A 53 -14.58 3.24 -5.86
C VAL A 53 -13.92 4.44 -5.18
N ALA A 54 -13.69 5.53 -5.92
CA ALA A 54 -13.15 6.78 -5.39
C ALA A 54 -14.09 7.37 -4.33
N PHE A 55 -15.36 7.53 -4.66
CA PHE A 55 -16.38 8.04 -3.74
C PHE A 55 -16.45 7.22 -2.46
N HIS A 56 -16.54 5.88 -2.57
CA HIS A 56 -16.55 5.01 -1.39
C HIS A 56 -15.30 5.17 -0.53
N HIS A 57 -14.11 5.23 -1.16
CA HIS A 57 -12.86 5.41 -0.45
C HIS A 57 -12.77 6.76 0.27
N GLU A 58 -13.22 7.83 -0.38
CA GLU A 58 -13.25 9.19 0.18
C GLU A 58 -14.22 9.28 1.35
N THR A 59 -15.46 8.80 1.19
CA THR A 59 -16.46 8.81 2.26
C THR A 59 -16.03 7.96 3.46
N LEU A 60 -15.41 6.80 3.24
CA LEU A 60 -14.89 5.98 4.35
C LEU A 60 -13.76 6.69 5.09
N ARG A 61 -12.85 7.35 4.37
CA ARG A 61 -11.75 8.12 4.96
C ARG A 61 -12.29 9.29 5.79
N GLU A 62 -13.24 10.04 5.25
CA GLU A 62 -13.88 11.16 5.95
C GLU A 62 -14.62 10.70 7.21
N GLY A 63 -15.38 9.61 7.12
CA GLY A 63 -16.05 9.02 8.28
C GLY A 63 -15.07 8.58 9.37
N LEU A 64 -13.94 7.99 8.98
CA LEU A 64 -12.89 7.59 9.92
C LEU A 64 -12.20 8.81 10.55
N GLU A 65 -11.95 9.87 9.77
CA GLU A 65 -11.42 11.13 10.28
C GLU A 65 -12.37 11.79 11.29
N LEU A 66 -13.67 11.81 11.01
CA LEU A 66 -14.68 12.33 11.93
C LEU A 66 -14.80 11.48 13.20
N ASP A 67 -14.82 10.15 13.10
CA ASP A 67 -14.82 9.25 14.27
C ASP A 67 -13.58 9.47 15.14
N MET A 68 -12.41 9.61 14.52
CA MET A 68 -11.16 9.91 15.24
C MET A 68 -11.25 11.23 15.99
N LEU A 69 -11.88 12.26 15.41
CA LEU A 69 -12.10 13.55 16.07
C LEU A 69 -13.11 13.47 17.22
N GLN A 70 -14.14 12.65 17.09
CA GLN A 70 -15.14 12.47 18.15
C GLN A 70 -14.61 11.63 19.31
N ARG A 71 -13.75 10.65 19.03
CA ARG A 71 -13.33 9.63 20.00
C ARG A 71 -12.01 9.93 20.70
N TYR A 72 -11.09 10.69 20.08
CA TYR A 72 -9.78 11.00 20.66
C TYR A 72 -9.68 12.46 21.10
N PRO A 73 -9.20 12.74 22.34
CA PRO A 73 -8.98 14.10 22.79
C PRO A 73 -7.89 14.80 21.95
N PRO A 74 -7.91 16.14 21.84
CA PRO A 74 -7.04 16.91 20.95
C PRO A 74 -5.53 16.61 21.06
N ALA A 75 -5.05 16.15 22.22
CA ALA A 75 -3.65 15.81 22.46
C ALA A 75 -3.17 14.56 21.68
N LEU A 76 -4.04 13.58 21.43
CA LEU A 76 -3.68 12.37 20.65
C LEU A 76 -3.72 12.62 19.13
N ARG A 77 -4.42 13.68 18.70
CA ARG A 77 -4.53 14.11 17.29
C ARG A 77 -3.20 14.55 16.70
N MET A 78 -2.34 15.17 17.52
CA MET A 78 -0.98 15.56 17.13
C MET A 78 -0.09 14.32 16.88
N LEU A 79 -0.26 13.26 17.66
CA LEU A 79 0.54 12.03 17.52
C LEU A 79 0.28 11.32 16.20
N SER A 80 -0.96 11.23 15.70
CA SER A 80 -1.27 10.53 14.43
C SER A 80 -0.87 11.30 13.18
N VAL A 81 -0.92 12.63 13.22
CA VAL A 81 -0.43 13.49 12.12
C VAL A 81 1.11 13.48 12.09
N VAL A 82 1.75 13.44 13.27
CA VAL A 82 3.22 13.34 13.39
C VAL A 82 3.75 11.95 13.04
N THR A 83 2.99 10.87 13.27
CA THR A 83 3.37 9.51 12.83
C THR A 83 3.02 9.23 11.37
N GLY A 84 3.07 10.25 10.52
CA GLY A 84 3.19 10.07 9.08
C GLY A 84 4.34 9.10 8.79
N ASN A 85 3.97 7.92 8.30
CA ASN A 85 4.86 6.81 7.92
C ASN A 85 5.92 7.19 6.85
N SER A 86 6.09 8.46 6.51
CA SER A 86 7.13 8.99 5.62
C SER A 86 8.49 9.04 6.31
N GLU A 87 8.61 9.58 7.53
CA GLU A 87 9.93 9.81 8.13
C GLU A 87 10.64 8.50 8.55
N MET A 88 9.91 7.57 9.16
CA MET A 88 10.46 6.26 9.55
C MET A 88 10.80 5.39 8.32
N ALA A 89 9.99 5.46 7.26
CA ALA A 89 10.26 4.76 6.00
C ALA A 89 11.48 5.37 5.27
N GLU A 90 11.62 6.70 5.29
CA GLU A 90 12.74 7.42 4.67
C GLU A 90 14.05 7.20 5.45
N ARG A 91 14.00 7.18 6.79
CA ARG A 91 15.13 6.80 7.67
C ARG A 91 15.53 5.33 7.49
N ALA A 92 14.57 4.43 7.29
CA ALA A 92 14.87 3.03 6.98
C ALA A 92 15.49 2.86 5.58
N ALA A 93 15.02 3.63 4.59
CA ALA A 93 15.54 3.59 3.22
C ALA A 93 16.96 4.20 3.13
N THR A 94 17.24 5.29 3.84
CA THR A 94 18.59 5.89 3.92
C THR A 94 19.58 4.97 4.62
N LYS A 95 19.20 4.38 5.75
CA LYS A 95 20.04 3.39 6.46
C LYS A 95 20.34 2.15 5.62
N LYS A 96 19.41 1.71 4.77
CA LYS A 96 19.63 0.59 3.83
C LYS A 96 20.59 0.97 2.70
N ARG A 97 20.51 2.20 2.17
CA ARG A 97 21.43 2.71 1.14
C ARG A 97 22.85 2.88 1.66
N GLU A 98 23.00 3.39 2.88
CA GLU A 98 24.30 3.57 3.53
C GLU A 98 24.99 2.23 3.83
N ARG A 99 24.23 1.23 4.30
CA ARG A 99 24.74 -0.14 4.48
C ARG A 99 25.22 -0.78 3.17
N LEU A 100 24.50 -0.56 2.07
CA LEU A 100 24.91 -1.06 0.75
C LEU A 100 26.17 -0.35 0.23
N ARG A 101 26.33 0.95 0.52
CA ARG A 101 27.53 1.71 0.16
C ARG A 101 28.76 1.21 0.91
N LEU A 102 28.65 1.02 2.23
CA LEU A 102 29.76 0.47 3.04
C LEU A 102 30.15 -0.94 2.60
N ALA A 103 29.16 -1.79 2.25
CA ALA A 103 29.43 -3.12 1.72
C ALA A 103 30.13 -3.09 0.33
N ALA A 104 29.82 -2.08 -0.50
CA ALA A 104 30.50 -1.90 -1.79
C ALA A 104 31.91 -1.34 -1.64
N GLU A 105 32.15 -0.41 -0.70
CA GLU A 105 33.48 0.14 -0.41
C GLU A 105 34.41 -0.95 0.16
N GLN A 106 33.93 -1.80 1.09
CA GLN A 106 34.70 -2.93 1.62
C GLN A 106 35.12 -3.96 0.56
N GLN A 107 34.32 -4.12 -0.49
CA GLN A 107 34.63 -5.09 -1.54
C GLN A 107 35.66 -4.56 -2.55
N VAL A 108 35.73 -3.23 -2.74
CA VAL A 108 36.78 -2.59 -3.55
C VAL A 108 38.15 -2.67 -2.86
N ASP A 109 38.19 -2.62 -1.53
CA ASP A 109 39.44 -2.75 -0.77
C ASP A 109 40.00 -4.18 -0.83
N GLU A 110 39.15 -5.22 -0.80
CA GLU A 110 39.61 -6.61 -0.93
C GLU A 110 40.11 -6.95 -2.34
N ASP A 111 39.47 -6.43 -3.38
CA ASP A 111 39.91 -6.62 -4.77
C ASP A 111 41.20 -5.83 -5.06
N GLY A 112 41.39 -4.66 -4.44
CA GLY A 112 42.60 -3.85 -4.55
C GLY A 112 43.82 -4.41 -3.82
N GLU A 113 43.63 -5.21 -2.77
CA GLU A 113 44.73 -5.86 -2.05
C GLU A 113 45.26 -7.10 -2.79
N LEU A 114 44.42 -7.76 -3.59
CA LEU A 114 44.80 -8.92 -4.41
C LEU A 114 45.72 -8.56 -5.59
N ASP A 115 45.54 -7.39 -6.22
CA ASP A 115 46.41 -6.92 -7.32
C ASP A 115 47.79 -6.42 -6.84
N SER A 116 48.00 -6.24 -5.53
CA SER A 116 49.30 -5.83 -4.96
C SER A 116 50.24 -7.00 -4.65
N LYS A 117 49.75 -8.24 -4.75
CA LYS A 117 50.52 -9.47 -4.45
C LYS A 117 50.78 -10.36 -5.68
N ALA A 118 50.51 -9.87 -6.89
CA ALA A 118 50.82 -10.55 -8.16
C ALA A 118 52.13 -10.05 -8.79
#